data_AF-A0A348XJE5-F1
#
_entry.id   AF-A0A348XJE5-F1
#
_cell.length_a   1.000
_cell.length_b   1.000
_cell.length_c   1.000
_cell.angle_alpha   90.00
_cell.angle_beta   90.00
_cell.angle_gamma   90.00
#
_symmetry.space_group_name_H-M   'P 1'
#
loop_
_entity.id
_entity.type
_entity.pdbx_description
1 polymer ?
#
loop_
_entity_poly.entity_id
_entity_poly.type
_entity_poly.pdbx_seq_one_letter_code
_entity_poly.pdbx_strand_id
1 'polypeptide(L)' 'MPFSALYSRNVEDLLFARRNISTSHSALSSTRVVATCAVIGQAVGTAAALCNGYNSCRRQLRKPR' A
#
# COMPACT_ATOMS: atom_id res chain seq x y z
N MET A 1 6.44 -3.16 6.84
CA MET A 1 5.05 -2.65 6.74
C MET A 1 4.23 -3.64 5.92
N PRO A 2 3.05 -4.10 6.39
CA PRO A 2 2.20 -5.00 5.61
C PRO A 2 1.52 -4.25 4.46
N PHE A 3 1.44 -4.86 3.28
CA PHE A 3 0.84 -4.25 2.08
C PHE A 3 -0.66 -3.93 2.26
N SER A 4 -1.35 -4.68 3.14
CA SER A 4 -2.73 -4.42 3.52
C SER A 4 -2.97 -3.07 4.22
N ALA A 5 -1.95 -2.49 4.86
CA ALA A 5 -2.04 -1.15 5.46
C ALA A 5 -2.04 -0.02 4.42
N LEU A 6 -1.64 -0.34 3.18
CA LEU A 6 -1.58 0.58 2.04
C LEU A 6 -2.83 0.50 1.16
N TYR A 7 -3.77 -0.39 1.46
CA TYR A 7 -4.95 -0.65 0.63
C TYR A 7 -6.22 -0.11 1.30
N SER A 8 -7.10 0.55 0.53
CA SER A 8 -8.38 1.02 1.03
C SER A 8 -9.35 -0.13 1.25
N ARG A 9 -10.06 -0.14 2.38
CA ARG A 9 -11.08 -1.17 2.65
C ARG A 9 -12.39 -0.92 1.89
N ASN A 10 -12.64 0.33 1.48
CA ASN A 10 -13.95 0.78 1.00
C ASN A 10 -13.99 1.11 -0.48
N VAL A 11 -12.84 1.49 -1.06
CA VAL A 11 -12.72 1.83 -2.47
C VAL A 11 -11.81 0.79 -3.10
N GLU A 12 -12.33 0.03 -4.06
CA GLU A 12 -11.53 -0.91 -4.84
C GLU A 12 -10.52 -0.13 -5.70
N ASP A 13 -9.30 -0.65 -5.85
CA ASP A 13 -8.21 -0.06 -6.63
C ASP A 13 -7.56 1.19 -6.00
N LEU A 14 -8.01 1.63 -4.82
CA LEU A 14 -7.41 2.76 -4.11
C LEU A 14 -6.26 2.30 -3.20
N LEU A 15 -5.05 2.67 -3.60
CA LEU A 15 -3.82 2.49 -2.83
C LEU A 15 -3.37 3.81 -2.19
N PHE A 16 -2.89 3.73 -0.96
CA PHE A 16 -2.36 4.84 -0.20
C PHE A 16 -0.84 4.76 -0.12
N ALA A 17 -0.18 5.88 -0.42
CA ALA A 17 1.25 6.04 -0.23
C ALA A 17 1.54 7.00 0.94
N ARG A 18 2.46 6.61 1.81
CA ARG A 18 2.99 7.44 2.91
C ARG A 18 1.93 7.86 3.95
N ARG A 19 1.49 9.13 3.95
CA ARG A 19 0.83 9.75 5.10
C ARG A 19 -0.62 9.30 5.32
N ASN A 20 -1.21 8.62 4.34
CA ASN A 20 -2.60 8.15 4.38
C ASN A 20 -2.72 6.65 4.74
N ILE A 21 -1.66 6.04 5.27
CA ILE A 21 -1.61 4.59 5.54
C ILE A 21 -1.87 4.31 7.03
N SER A 22 -2.59 3.24 7.33
CA SER A 22 -2.97 2.90 8.71
C SER A 22 -1.77 2.28 9.46
N THR A 23 -1.16 3.03 10.38
CA THR A 23 -0.01 2.57 11.19
C THR A 23 -0.18 2.91 12.66
N SER A 24 0.32 2.05 13.54
CA SER A 24 0.44 2.32 14.97
C SER A 24 1.32 3.55 15.25
N HIS A 25 1.10 4.22 16.39
CA HIS A 25 1.84 5.43 16.79
C HIS A 25 3.36 5.25 16.73
N SER A 26 3.89 4.11 17.20
CA SER A 26 5.32 3.79 17.17
C SER A 26 5.87 3.59 15.75
N ALA A 27 5.04 3.14 14.82
CA ALA A 27 5.41 2.92 13.42
C ALA A 27 5.31 4.19 12.55
N LEU A 28 4.55 5.19 13.01
CA LEU A 28 4.32 6.45 12.28
C LEU A 28 5.61 7.26 12.08
N SER A 29 6.57 7.16 13.00
CA SER A 29 7.88 7.82 12.86
C SER A 29 8.74 7.11 11.79
N SER A 30 8.73 5.78 11.78
CA SER A 30 9.52 4.95 10.87
C SER A 30 9.06 5.04 9.40
N THR A 31 7.74 5.17 9.17
CA THR A 31 7.18 5.34 7.82
C THR A 31 7.40 6.74 7.23
N ARG A 32 7.90 7.70 8.01
CA ARG A 32 8.27 9.05 7.56
C ARG A 32 9.74 9.16 7.11
N VAL A 33 10.55 8.12 7.33
CA VAL A 33 11.94 8.05 6.87
C VAL A 33 11.96 7.81 5.35
N VAL A 34 12.84 8.53 4.64
CA VAL A 34 12.94 8.52 3.16
C VAL A 34 13.16 7.10 2.61
N ALA A 35 14.00 6.29 3.29
CA ALA A 35 14.28 4.92 2.90
C ALA A 35 13.00 4.05 2.89
N THR A 36 12.23 4.05 3.98
CA THR A 36 10.96 3.32 4.09
C THR A 36 9.93 3.85 3.08
N CYS A 37 9.89 5.17 2.89
CA CYS A 37 9.03 5.82 1.91
C CYS A 37 9.31 5.39 0.48
N ALA A 38 10.58 5.27 0.09
CA ALA A 38 10.99 4.87 -1.24
C ALA A 38 10.53 3.43 -1.55
N VAL A 39 10.71 2.53 -0.59
CA VAL A 39 10.26 1.13 -0.69
C VAL A 39 8.73 1.03 -0.78
N ILE A 40 7.99 1.80 0.04
CA ILE A 40 6.52 1.83 -0.01
C ILE A 40 6.04 2.39 -1.36
N GLY A 41 6.63 3.47 -1.86
CA GLY A 41 6.28 4.06 -3.14
C GLY A 41 6.52 3.12 -4.32
N GLN A 42 7.64 2.39 -4.30
CA GLN A 42 7.92 1.34 -5.27
C GLN A 42 6.86 0.22 -5.22
N ALA A 43 6.58 -0.31 -4.03
CA ALA A 43 5.59 -1.38 -3.87
C ALA A 43 4.18 -0.97 -4.35
N VAL A 44 3.74 0.25 -4.01
CA VAL A 44 2.44 0.79 -4.45
C VAL A 44 2.42 1.04 -5.95
N GLY A 45 3.49 1.61 -6.52
CA GLY A 45 3.59 1.87 -7.95
C GLY A 45 3.58 0.58 -8.79
N THR A 46 4.31 -0.45 -8.36
CA THR A 46 4.28 -1.77 -9.01
C THR A 46 2.90 -2.40 -8.93
N ALA A 47 2.24 -2.32 -7.77
CA ALA A 47 0.89 -2.85 -7.62
C ALA A 47 -0.14 -2.11 -8.48
N ALA A 48 -0.06 -0.78 -8.57
CA ALA A 48 -0.93 0.03 -9.43
C ALA A 48 -0.73 -0.30 -10.92
N ALA A 49 0.53 -0.46 -11.36
CA ALA A 49 0.85 -0.85 -12.73
C ALA A 49 0.31 -2.25 -13.08
N LEU A 50 0.43 -3.20 -12.15
CA LEU A 50 -0.17 -4.54 -12.30
C LEU A 50 -1.70 -4.46 -12.37
N CYS A 51 -2.34 -3.66 -11.51
CA CYS A 51 -3.80 -3.51 -11.52
C CYS A 51 -4.34 -2.97 -12.84
N ASN A 52 -3.62 -2.03 -13.47
CA ASN A 52 -3.97 -1.49 -14.78
C ASN A 52 -3.83 -2.53 -15.91
N GLY A 53 -2.85 -3.42 -15.82
CA GLY A 53 -2.63 -4.49 -16.80
C GLY A 53 -3.62 -5.66 -16.71
N TYR A 54 -4.13 -5.96 -15.52
CA TYR A 54 -5.00 -7.12 -15.29
C TYR A 54 -6.51 -6.78 -15.25
N ASN A 55 -6.91 -5.55 -15.59
CA ASN A 55 -8.30 -5.03 -15.61
C ASN A 55 -9.13 -5.37 -14.35
N SER A 56 -8.42 -5.65 -13.25
CA SER A 56 -8.99 -6.07 -12.00
C SER A 56 -7.92 -5.94 -10.92
N CYS A 57 -7.93 -4.84 -10.17
CA CYS A 57 -7.21 -4.75 -8.90
C CYS A 57 -7.94 -5.60 -7.85
N ARG A 58 -8.15 -6.88 -8.17
CA ARG A 58 -8.84 -7.77 -7.27
C ARG A 58 -7.94 -7.96 -6.06
N ARG A 59 -8.59 -7.89 -4.89
CA ARG A 59 -8.30 -8.47 -3.56
C ARG A 59 -7.24 -9.59 -3.43
N GLN A 60 -6.70 -10.19 -4.50
CA GLN A 60 -5.63 -11.18 -4.54
C GLN A 60 -4.30 -10.70 -3.96
N LEU A 61 -3.95 -9.40 -4.09
CA LEU A 61 -2.75 -8.86 -3.42
C LEU A 61 -2.90 -8.81 -1.89
N ARG A 62 -4.14 -8.80 -1.40
CA ARG A 62 -4.45 -9.03 0.01
C ARG A 62 -4.60 -10.53 0.24
N LYS A 63 -3.48 -11.28 0.29
CA LYS A 63 -3.54 -12.65 0.84
C LYS A 63 -4.13 -12.57 2.26
N PRO A 64 -5.31 -13.17 2.53
CA PRO A 64 -5.75 -13.34 3.91
C PRO A 64 -4.75 -14.29 4.59
N ARG A 65 -4.35 -13.95 5.82
CA ARG A 65 -3.88 -14.97 6.74
C ARG A 65 -5.08 -15.81 7.15
#